data_AF-A0A519T531-F1
#
_entry.id   AF-A0A519T531-F1
#
_cell.length_a   1.000
_cell.length_b   1.000
_cell.length_c   1.000
_cell.angle_alpha   90.00
_cell.angle_beta   90.00
_cell.angle_gamma   90.00
#
_symmetry.space_group_name_H-M   'P 1'
#
loop_
_entity.id
_entity.type
_entity.pdbx_description
1 polymer ?
#
loop_
_entity_poly.entity_id
_entity_poly.type
_entity_poly.pdbx_seq_one_letter_code
_entity_poly.pdbx_strand_id
1 'polypeptide(L)'
;MPTIFSRIVSGELPAYKVAEDADHLAFLDITPLVEGHTLVIPKKEIDYIFDMTPQALAALHVFAQRVAKGVRHLQPNYGHADAPARHGRLHALGHAL
;
A
#
# COMPACT_ATOMS: atom_id res chain seq x y z
N MET A 1 11.90 3.07 19.28
CA MET A 1 11.08 2.03 19.96
C MET A 1 10.33 1.33 18.85
N PRO A 2 10.29 -0.01 18.76
CA PRO A 2 9.71 -0.67 17.59
C PRO A 2 8.24 -0.29 17.44
N THR A 3 7.89 0.24 16.26
CA THR A 3 6.50 0.57 15.94
C THR A 3 5.67 -0.70 15.75
N ILE A 4 4.34 -0.57 15.73
CA ILE A 4 3.44 -1.69 15.40
C ILE A 4 3.82 -2.28 14.03
N PHE A 5 4.16 -1.45 13.05
CA PHE A 5 4.60 -1.89 11.74
C PHE A 5 5.94 -2.62 11.78
N SER A 6 6.89 -2.16 12.58
CA SER A 6 8.18 -2.85 12.77
C SER A 6 7.96 -4.27 13.35
N ARG A 7 6.97 -4.43 14.24
CA ARG A 7 6.58 -5.74 14.81
C ARG A 7 5.83 -6.63 13.82
N ILE A 8 5.08 -6.06 12.88
CA ILE A 8 4.47 -6.81 11.77
C ILE A 8 5.56 -7.28 10.79
N VAL A 9 6.51 -6.41 10.45
CA VAL A 9 7.63 -6.73 9.55
C VAL A 9 8.52 -7.81 10.14
N SER A 10 8.78 -7.79 11.44
CA SER A 10 9.56 -8.83 12.14
C SER A 10 8.81 -10.16 12.31
N GLY A 11 7.49 -10.20 12.04
CA GLY A 11 6.65 -11.36 12.25
C GLY A 11 6.23 -11.59 13.72
N GLU A 12 6.50 -10.63 14.61
CA GLU A 12 6.05 -10.69 16.00
C GLU A 12 4.52 -10.52 16.11
N LEU A 13 3.95 -9.67 15.26
CA LEU A 13 2.50 -9.52 15.13
C LEU A 13 1.99 -10.17 13.84
N PRO A 14 0.85 -10.90 13.89
CA PRO A 14 0.27 -11.50 12.70
C PRO A 14 -0.32 -10.40 11.79
N ALA A 15 -0.20 -10.61 10.47
CA ALA A 15 -0.85 -9.77 9.47
C ALA A 15 -1.22 -10.61 8.24
N TYR A 16 -2.32 -10.26 7.58
CA TYR A 16 -2.71 -10.85 6.30
C TYR A 16 -1.89 -10.24 5.18
N LYS A 17 -0.72 -10.83 4.92
CA LYS A 17 0.20 -10.37 3.87
C LYS A 17 -0.39 -10.60 2.49
N VAL A 18 -0.44 -9.55 1.68
CA VAL A 18 -0.93 -9.55 0.29
C VAL A 18 0.24 -9.64 -0.69
N ALA A 19 1.32 -8.92 -0.40
CA ALA A 19 2.55 -8.97 -1.17
C ALA A 19 3.75 -8.65 -0.29
N GLU A 20 4.90 -9.22 -0.60
CA GLU A 20 6.15 -8.95 0.10
C GLU A 20 7.29 -9.02 -0.90
N ASP A 21 8.27 -8.13 -0.77
CA ASP A 21 9.56 -8.24 -1.45
C ASP A 21 10.71 -8.00 -0.45
N ALA A 22 11.93 -7.77 -0.95
CA ALA A 22 13.09 -7.55 -0.09
C ALA A 22 12.94 -6.32 0.82
N ASP A 23 12.30 -5.26 0.33
CA ASP A 23 12.30 -3.92 0.94
C ASP A 23 10.91 -3.43 1.35
N HIS A 24 9.83 -4.08 0.88
CA HIS A 24 8.45 -3.63 1.06
C HIS A 24 7.54 -4.76 1.54
N LEU A 25 6.46 -4.36 2.20
CA LEU A 25 5.41 -5.24 2.66
C LEU A 25 4.05 -4.61 2.40
N ALA A 26 3.12 -5.40 1.88
CA ALA A 26 1.71 -5.04 1.76
C ALA A 26 0.83 -6.03 2.52
N PHE A 27 -0.11 -5.53 3.31
CA PHE A 27 -1.00 -6.35 4.12
C PHE A 27 -2.36 -5.65 4.31
N LEU A 28 -3.39 -6.42 4.63
CA LEU A 28 -4.73 -5.89 4.83
C LEU A 28 -4.81 -5.06 6.12
N ASP A 29 -5.54 -3.95 6.05
CA ASP A 29 -5.88 -3.16 7.23
C ASP A 29 -6.88 -3.94 8.12
N ILE A 30 -6.71 -3.85 9.44
CA ILE A 30 -7.61 -4.45 10.42
C ILE A 30 -8.91 -3.63 10.61
N THR A 31 -8.87 -2.35 10.28
CA THR A 31 -9.98 -1.39 10.30
C THR A 31 -10.24 -0.83 8.89
N PRO A 32 -10.61 -1.68 7.93
CA PRO A 32 -10.74 -1.28 6.53
C PRO A 32 -11.91 -0.31 6.32
N LEU A 33 -11.65 0.82 5.66
CA LEU A 33 -12.72 1.73 5.20
C LEU A 33 -13.55 1.13 4.07
N VAL A 34 -12.91 0.31 3.23
CA VAL A 34 -13.51 -0.40 2.12
C VAL A 34 -12.93 -1.81 2.07
N GLU A 35 -13.71 -2.77 1.58
CA GLU A 35 -13.20 -4.11 1.34
C GLU A 35 -11.97 -4.05 0.42
N GLY A 36 -10.92 -4.80 0.76
CA GLY A 36 -9.66 -4.79 0.02
C GLY A 36 -8.68 -3.67 0.40
N HIS A 37 -8.99 -2.83 1.40
CA HIS A 37 -8.05 -1.83 1.91
C HIS A 37 -6.74 -2.51 2.32
N THR A 38 -5.66 -2.12 1.64
CA THR A 38 -4.33 -2.71 1.80
C THR A 38 -3.34 -1.60 2.11
N LEU A 39 -2.60 -1.75 3.21
CA LEU A 39 -1.52 -0.85 3.57
C LEU A 39 -0.23 -1.31 2.88
N VAL A 40 0.55 -0.37 2.37
CA VAL A 40 1.84 -0.61 1.70
C VAL A 40 2.92 0.16 2.44
N ILE A 41 3.90 -0.56 2.99
CA ILE A 41 4.95 0.03 3.82
C ILE A 41 6.34 -0.38 3.35
N PRO A 42 7.36 0.48 3.54
CA PRO A 42 8.75 0.04 3.53
C PRO A 42 9.04 -0.81 4.78
N LYS A 43 9.89 -1.83 4.65
CA LYS A 43 10.40 -2.62 5.78
C LYS A 43 11.41 -1.84 6.61
N LYS A 44 12.09 -0.88 5.99
CA LYS A 44 12.94 0.08 6.68
C LYS A 44 12.07 1.12 7.38
N GLU A 45 12.29 1.28 8.68
CA GLU A 45 11.60 2.28 9.50
C GLU A 45 12.04 3.70 9.07
N ILE A 46 11.09 4.47 8.57
CA ILE A 46 11.24 5.87 8.17
C ILE A 46 9.96 6.58 8.63
N ASP A 47 10.10 7.65 9.41
CA ASP A 47 8.96 8.32 10.05
C ASP A 47 8.11 9.12 9.06
N TYR A 48 8.76 9.82 8.12
CA TYR A 48 8.07 10.70 7.18
C TYR A 48 8.52 10.48 5.74
N ILE A 49 7.59 10.72 4.82
CA ILE A 49 7.83 10.59 3.37
C ILE A 49 8.95 11.50 2.86
N PHE A 50 9.15 12.67 3.48
CA PHE A 50 10.20 13.62 3.10
C PHE A 50 11.60 13.21 3.58
N ASP A 51 11.70 12.22 4.47
CA ASP A 51 12.97 11.63 4.90
C ASP A 51 13.41 10.47 4.00
N MET A 52 12.57 10.08 3.04
CA MET A 52 12.87 9.02 2.08
C MET A 52 13.82 9.51 0.99
N THR A 53 14.74 8.65 0.57
CA THR A 53 15.50 8.91 -0.66
C THR A 53 14.58 8.84 -1.88
N PRO A 54 14.86 9.58 -2.97
CA PRO A 54 14.05 9.51 -4.19
C PRO A 54 13.91 8.09 -4.75
N GLN A 55 14.96 7.28 -4.59
CA GLN A 55 14.97 5.88 -5.03
C GLN A 55 14.05 5.01 -4.19
N ALA A 56 14.08 5.15 -2.86
CA ALA A 56 13.19 4.41 -1.96
C ALA A 56 11.73 4.81 -2.18
N LEU A 57 11.47 6.11 -2.34
CA LEU A 57 10.13 6.62 -2.63
C LEU A 57 9.57 6.05 -3.94
N ALA A 58 10.40 6.05 -5.00
CA ALA A 58 10.01 5.49 -6.29
C ALA A 58 9.75 3.98 -6.22
N ALA A 59 10.61 3.23 -5.53
CA ALA A 59 10.45 1.79 -5.35
C ALA A 59 9.16 1.45 -4.60
N LEU A 60 8.85 2.19 -3.53
CA LEU A 60 7.61 2.04 -2.78
C LEU A 60 6.38 2.26 -3.66
N HIS A 61 6.37 3.31 -4.49
CA HIS A 61 5.26 3.61 -5.38
C HIS A 61 5.10 2.57 -6.51
N VAL A 62 6.19 2.04 -7.04
CA VAL A 62 6.16 0.95 -8.03
C VAL A 62 5.56 -0.31 -7.41
N PHE A 63 5.97 -0.65 -6.19
CA PHE A 63 5.42 -1.76 -5.44
C PHE A 63 3.93 -1.56 -5.14
N ALA A 64 3.54 -0.37 -4.66
CA ALA A 64 2.14 -0.02 -4.42
C ALA A 64 1.29 -0.15 -5.69
N GLN A 65 1.80 0.28 -6.86
CA GLN A 65 1.11 0.11 -8.13
C GLN A 65 0.88 -1.37 -8.47
N ARG A 66 1.85 -2.26 -8.19
CA ARG A 66 1.70 -3.70 -8.38
C ARG A 66 0.58 -4.27 -7.50
N VAL A 67 0.55 -3.89 -6.23
CA VAL A 67 -0.48 -4.29 -5.26
C VAL A 67 -1.86 -3.79 -5.72
N ALA A 68 -1.98 -2.52 -6.09
CA ALA A 68 -3.24 -1.92 -6.54
C ALA A 68 -3.81 -2.62 -7.80
N LYS A 69 -2.95 -3.06 -8.73
CA LYS A 69 -3.38 -3.86 -9.89
C LYS A 69 -3.96 -5.21 -9.46
N GLY A 70 -3.38 -5.85 -8.44
CA GLY A 70 -3.91 -7.09 -7.85
C GLY A 70 -5.27 -6.88 -7.19
N VAL A 71 -5.40 -5.85 -6.35
CA VAL A 71 -6.68 -5.50 -5.69
C VAL A 71 -7.76 -5.23 -6.73
N ARG A 72 -7.48 -4.44 -7.78
CA ARG A 72 -8.44 -4.16 -8.86
C ARG A 72 -8.89 -5.41 -9.61
N HIS A 73 -8.03 -6.41 -9.75
CA HIS A 73 -8.41 -7.67 -10.40
C HIS A 73 -9.44 -8.46 -9.58
N LEU A 74 -9.31 -8.43 -8.26
CA LEU A 74 -10.24 -9.08 -7.32
C LEU A 74 -11.51 -8.26 -7.08
N GLN A 75 -11.40 -6.94 -7.20
CA GLN A 75 -12.50 -6.00 -7.02
C GLN A 75 -12.60 -5.04 -8.21
N PRO A 76 -13.31 -5.44 -9.29
CA PRO A 76 -13.39 -4.65 -10.52
C PRO A 76 -14.00 -3.25 -10.34
N ASN A 77 -14.82 -3.08 -9.30
CA ASN A 77 -15.47 -1.81 -8.94
C ASN A 77 -14.61 -0.92 -8.02
N TYR A 78 -13.41 -1.36 -7.64
CA TYR A 78 -12.51 -0.57 -6.80
C TYR A 78 -12.09 0.72 -7.53
N GLY A 79 -12.51 1.87 -6.99
CA GLY A 79 -12.31 3.19 -7.61
C GLY A 79 -13.34 3.59 -8.67
N HIS A 80 -14.47 2.88 -8.79
CA HIS A 80 -15.62 3.22 -9.65
C HIS A 80 -16.76 3.88 -8.86
N ALA A 81 -16.46 4.92 -8.08
CA ALA A 81 -17.48 5.91 -7.75
C ALA A 81 -17.65 6.86 -8.96
N ASP A 82 -18.58 6.50 -9.85
CA ASP A 82 -19.35 7.41 -10.74
C ASP A 82 -18.62 8.47 -11.61
N ALA A 83 -17.74 8.10 -12.55
CA ALA A 83 -17.50 8.97 -13.72
C ALA A 83 -16.76 8.27 -14.89
N PRO A 84 -17.17 8.49 -16.16
CA PRO A 84 -16.45 8.00 -17.34
C PRO A 84 -15.01 8.50 -17.31
N ALA A 85 -14.05 7.61 -17.54
CA ALA A 85 -12.62 7.91 -17.55
C ALA A 85 -12.32 8.95 -18.64
N ARG A 86 -12.03 10.19 -18.23
CA ARG A 86 -11.49 11.25 -19.09
C ARG A 86 -10.02 11.44 -18.73
N HIS A 87 -9.21 11.71 -19.75
CA HIS A 87 -7.76 11.93 -19.73
C HIS A 87 -7.19 12.39 -18.37
N GLY A 88 -6.28 11.60 -17.78
CA GLY A 88 -5.45 12.07 -16.64
C GLY A 88 -5.92 11.73 -15.21
N ARG A 89 -6.75 10.70 -14.98
CA ARG A 89 -7.18 10.32 -13.62
C ARG A 89 -6.10 9.53 -12.85
N LEU A 90 -5.09 10.24 -12.32
CA LEU A 90 -4.06 9.73 -11.39
C LEU A 90 -4.54 9.75 -9.91
N HIS A 91 -5.85 9.78 -9.67
CA HIS A 91 -6.44 9.93 -8.33
C HIS A 91 -6.42 8.66 -7.47
N ALA A 92 -5.98 7.52 -7.99
CA ALA A 92 -6.17 6.22 -7.33
C ALA A 92 -5.16 5.88 -6.20
N LEU A 93 -4.26 6.79 -5.85
CA LEU A 93 -3.24 6.54 -4.81
C LEU A 93 -3.45 7.33 -3.50
N GLY A 94 -4.39 8.27 -3.45
CA GLY A 94 -4.63 9.09 -2.25
C GLY A 94 -5.47 8.44 -1.15
N HIS A 95 -6.16 7.33 -1.46
CA HIS A 95 -6.98 6.59 -0.48
C HIS A 95 -6.38 5.23 -0.11
N ALA A 96 -5.20 4.89 -0.64
CA ALA A 96 -4.52 3.60 -0.47
C ALA A 96 -3.12 3.75 0.16
N LEU A 97 -2.80 4.93 0.70
CA LEU A 97 -1.62 5.21 1.50
C LEU A 97 -2.04 5.85 2.81
#